data_AF-A0A068R2A0-F1
#
_entry.id   AF-A0A068R2A0-F1
#
_cell.length_a   1.000
_cell.length_b   1.000
_cell.length_c   1.000
_cell.angle_alpha   90.00
_cell.angle_beta   90.00
_cell.angle_gamma   90.00
#
_symmetry.space_group_name_H-M   'P 1'
#
loop_
_entity.id
_entity.type
_entity.pdbx_description
1 polymer ?
#
loop_
_entity_poly.entity_id
_entity_poly.type
_entity_poly.pdbx_seq_one_letter_code
_entity_poly.pdbx_strand_id
1 'polypeptide(L)' 'MQPYQQRVIDELAELDSKIEKLSDFIGGAIYNGLDETDRVLLAMQLSAMKGYSEILHKRVSRF' A
#
# COMPACT_ATOMS: atom_id res chain seq x y z
N MET A 1 20.50 -10.37 8.58
CA MET A 1 19.15 -10.09 9.09
C MET A 1 18.62 -11.33 9.79
N GLN A 2 17.96 -11.17 10.95
CA GLN A 2 17.22 -12.27 11.57
C GLN A 2 16.01 -12.65 10.72
N PRO A 3 15.53 -13.91 10.73
CA PRO A 3 14.41 -14.34 9.90
C PRO A 3 13.14 -13.50 10.08
N TYR A 4 12.85 -13.04 11.31
CA TYR A 4 11.69 -12.19 11.57
C TYR A 4 11.86 -10.75 11.05
N GLN A 5 13.08 -10.24 10.92
CA GLN A 5 13.36 -8.92 10.33
C GLN A 5 13.20 -8.99 8.81
N GLN A 6 13.70 -10.06 8.19
CA GLN A 6 13.57 -10.27 6.75
C GLN A 6 12.10 -10.34 6.32
N ARG A 7 11.26 -11.06 7.09
CA ARG A 7 9.81 -11.12 6.82
C ARG A 7 9.14 -9.75 6.75
N VAL A 8 9.58 -8.79 7.58
CA VAL A 8 9.01 -7.42 7.60
C VAL A 8 9.49 -6.61 6.40
N ILE A 9 10.72 -6.84 5.94
CA ILE A 9 11.27 -6.20 4.73
C ILE A 9 10.56 -6.72 3.48
N ASP A 10 10.37 -8.04 3.40
CA ASP A 10 9.66 -8.66 2.28
C ASP A 10 8.21 -8.18 2.24
N GLU A 11 7.53 -8.14 3.38
CA GLU A 11 6.17 -7.63 3.52
C GLU A 11 6.07 -6.14 3.09
N LEU A 12 7.04 -5.32 3.49
CA LEU A 12 7.10 -3.92 3.07
C LEU A 12 7.24 -3.78 1.55
N ALA A 13 8.17 -4.52 0.94
CA ALA A 13 8.39 -4.49 -0.50
C ALA A 13 7.14 -4.93 -1.29
N GLU A 14 6.47 -5.98 -0.84
CA GLU A 14 5.21 -6.43 -1.44
C GLU A 14 4.10 -5.38 -1.31
N LEU A 15 3.99 -4.73 -0.15
CA LEU A 15 2.97 -3.72 0.11
C LEU A 15 3.21 -2.46 -0.73
N ASP A 16 4.45 -1.99 -0.81
CA ASP A 16 4.81 -0.80 -1.59
C ASP A 16 4.51 -1.02 -3.08
N SER A 17 4.78 -2.21 -3.62
CA SER A 17 4.38 -2.56 -5.00
C SER A 17 2.86 -2.56 -5.20
N LYS A 18 2.07 -2.98 -4.20
CA LYS A 18 0.61 -2.91 -4.28
C LYS A 18 0.10 -1.47 -4.18
N ILE A 19 0.73 -0.62 -3.35
CA ILE A 19 0.42 0.81 -3.22
C ILE A 19 0.64 1.52 -4.56
N GLU A 20 1.77 1.26 -5.23
CA GLU A 20 2.08 1.81 -6.55
C GLU A 20 0.99 1.47 -7.56
N LYS A 21 0.69 0.17 -7.73
CA LYS A 21 -0.34 -0.30 -8.67
C LYS A 21 -1.72 0.29 -8.40
N LEU A 22 -2.12 0.39 -7.13
CA LEU A 22 -3.42 0.97 -6.78
C LEU A 22 -3.43 2.50 -6.97
N SER A 23 -2.31 3.18 -6.68
CA SER A 23 -2.17 4.62 -6.94
C SER A 23 -2.28 4.92 -8.43
N ASP A 24 -1.61 4.13 -9.27
CA ASP A 24 -1.66 4.26 -10.73
C ASP A 24 -3.07 4.01 -11.27
N PHE A 25 -3.75 2.98 -10.74
CA PHE A 25 -5.13 2.69 -11.11
C PHE A 25 -6.07 3.86 -10.77
N ILE A 26 -5.97 4.41 -9.55
CA ILE A 26 -6.78 5.55 -9.09
C ILE A 26 -6.47 6.81 -9.90
N GLY A 27 -5.23 6.99 -10.36
CA GLY A 27 -4.85 8.09 -11.26
C GLY A 27 -5.33 7.91 -12.71
N GLY A 28 -5.83 6.72 -13.07
CA GLY A 28 -6.25 6.38 -14.42
C GLY A 28 -7.69 6.80 -14.77
N ALA A 29 -7.99 6.82 -16.08
CA ALA A 29 -9.31 7.20 -16.57
C ALA A 29 -10.43 6.22 -16.17
N ILE A 30 -10.10 4.93 -15.99
CA ILE A 30 -11.08 3.89 -15.61
C ILE A 30 -11.67 4.18 -14.24
N TYR A 31 -10.84 4.60 -13.28
CA TYR A 31 -11.29 4.93 -11.92
C TYR A 31 -12.39 6.01 -11.93
N ASN A 32 -12.30 7.00 -12.81
CA ASN A 32 -13.30 8.07 -12.92
C ASN A 32 -14.67 7.59 -13.42
N GLY A 33 -14.72 6.44 -14.11
CA GLY A 33 -15.95 5.83 -14.61
C GLY A 33 -16.61 4.86 -13.64
N LEU A 34 -15.96 4.55 -12.51
CA LEU A 34 -16.54 3.71 -11.46
C LEU A 34 -17.63 4.48 -10.70
N ASP A 35 -18.54 3.73 -10.08
CA ASP A 35 -19.50 4.35 -9.17
C ASP A 35 -18.79 4.98 -7.97
N GLU A 36 -19.48 5.92 -7.32
CA GLU A 36 -18.92 6.66 -6.20
C GLU A 36 -18.50 5.77 -5.03
N THR A 37 -19.23 4.69 -4.76
CA THR A 37 -18.92 3.79 -3.64
C THR A 37 -17.61 3.08 -3.89
N ASP A 38 -17.43 2.50 -5.08
CA ASP A 38 -16.20 1.82 -5.46
C ASP A 38 -14.99 2.76 -5.43
N ARG A 39 -15.15 4.01 -5.91
CA ARG A 39 -14.09 5.02 -5.83
C ARG A 39 -13.68 5.32 -4.39
N VAL A 40 -14.66 5.56 -3.51
CA VAL A 40 -14.42 5.83 -2.09
C VAL A 40 -13.72 4.65 -1.43
N LEU A 41 -14.18 3.42 -1.67
CA LEU A 41 -13.58 2.21 -1.10
C LEU A 41 -12.13 2.00 -1.54
N LEU A 42 -11.83 2.20 -2.82
CA LEU A 42 -10.46 2.11 -3.34
C LEU A 42 -9.54 3.19 -2.76
N ALA A 43 -10.04 4.42 -2.59
CA ALA A 43 -9.27 5.49 -1.95
C ALA A 43 -8.99 5.19 -0.46
N MET A 44 -9.99 4.67 0.26
CA MET A 44 -9.84 4.22 1.65
C MET A 44 -8.83 3.07 1.77
N GLN A 45 -8.90 2.10 0.85
CA GLN A 45 -7.94 1.01 0.78
C GLN A 45 -6.51 1.54 0.58
N LEU A 46 -6.29 2.45 -0.37
CA LEU A 46 -4.98 3.05 -0.61
C LEU A 46 -4.45 3.78 0.62
N SER A 47 -5.31 4.54 1.30
CA SER A 47 -4.97 5.25 2.53
C SER A 47 -4.52 4.29 3.64
N ALA A 48 -5.29 3.22 3.88
CA ALA A 48 -4.95 2.20 4.87
C ALA A 48 -3.63 1.48 4.56
N MET A 49 -3.39 1.15 3.28
CA MET A 49 -2.14 0.54 2.84
C MET A 49 -0.94 1.46 3.06
N LYS A 50 -1.05 2.76 2.74
CA LYS A 50 0.01 3.75 3.00
C LYS A 50 0.32 3.88 4.49
N GLY A 51 -0.71 3.94 5.33
CA GLY A 51 -0.54 3.94 6.79
C GLY A 51 0.18 2.68 7.28
N TYR A 52 -0.15 1.51 6.71
CA TYR A 52 0.54 0.27 7.07
C TYR A 52 2.01 0.26 6.61
N SER A 53 2.29 0.70 5.38
CA SER A 53 3.66 0.83 4.86
C SER A 53 4.51 1.74 5.73
N GLU A 54 3.97 2.88 6.19
CA GLU A 54 4.69 3.78 7.10
C GLU A 54 5.10 3.08 8.42
N ILE A 55 4.22 2.24 8.98
CA ILE A 55 4.52 1.44 10.17
C ILE A 55 5.64 0.44 9.86
N LEU A 56 5.59 -0.23 8.71
CA LEU A 56 6.63 -1.19 8.30
C LEU A 56 7.99 -0.50 8.10
N HIS A 57 8.04 0.65 7.44
CA HIS A 57 9.25 1.47 7.32
C HIS A 57 9.84 1.83 8.68
N LYS A 58 9.02 2.27 9.64
CA LYS A 58 9.45 2.55 11.03
C LYS A 58 9.95 1.31 11.77
N ARG A 59 9.42 0.12 11.45
CA ARG A 59 9.92 -1.14 12.02
C ARG A 59 11.27 -1.51 11.42
N VAL A 60 11.40 -1.41 10.09
CA VAL A 60 12.65 -1.71 9.37
C VAL A 60 13.78 -0.77 9.79
N SER A 61 13.51 0.51 10.04
CA SER A 61 14.53 1.47 10.48
C SER A 61 15.11 1.19 11.88
N ARG A 62 14.55 0.23 12.62
CA ARG A 62 15.01 -0.19 13.95
C ARG A 62 15.83 -1.49 13.92
N PHE A 63 15.97 -2.12 12.76
CA PHE A 63 16.63 -3.42 12.60
C PHE A 63 18.14 -3.35 12.46
#